data_AF-A0A1Y3AQN1-F1
#
_entry.id   AF-A0A1Y3AQN1-F1
#
_cell.length_a   1.000
_cell.length_b   1.000
_cell.length_c   1.000
_cell.angle_alpha   90.00
_cell.angle_beta   90.00
_cell.angle_gamma   90.00
#
_symmetry.space_group_name_H-M   'P 1'
#
loop_
_entity.id
_entity.type
_entity.pdbx_description
1 polymer ?
#
loop_
_entity_poly.entity_id
_entity_poly.type
_entity_poly.pdbx_seq_one_letter_code
_entity_poly.pdbx_strand_id
1 'polypeptide(L)' 'MNDREIVNAVKSCQKPNEAAKFLTDQALHCSCDDNATALVVPFGAWGKYRNHRQTYNQFFSFGRQLQNSARF' A
#
# COMPACT_ATOMS: atom_id res chain seq x y z
N MET A 1 -17.03 -9.58 1.69
CA MET A 1 -15.85 -8.70 1.61
C MET A 1 -15.98 -7.80 0.39
N ASN A 2 -16.01 -6.49 0.59
CA ASN A 2 -16.23 -5.52 -0.47
C ASN A 2 -14.91 -5.10 -1.16
N ASP A 3 -14.98 -4.49 -2.34
CA ASP A 3 -13.86 -4.01 -3.15
C ASP A 3 -12.82 -3.19 -2.35
N ARG A 4 -13.30 -2.27 -1.51
CA ARG A 4 -12.44 -1.43 -0.66
C ARG A 4 -11.68 -2.24 0.39
N GLU A 5 -12.31 -3.26 0.94
CA GLU A 5 -11.70 -4.14 1.95
C GLU A 5 -10.60 -4.98 1.32
N ILE A 6 -10.83 -5.51 0.10
CA ILE A 6 -9.83 -6.22 -0.70
C ILE A 6 -8.61 -5.33 -0.95
N VAL A 7 -8.83 -4.10 -1.42
CA VAL A 7 -7.73 -3.17 -1.69
C VAL A 7 -6.94 -2.83 -0.43
N ASN A 8 -7.62 -2.65 0.70
CA ASN A 8 -6.96 -2.33 1.98
C ASN A 8 -6.15 -3.51 2.52
N ALA A 9 -6.70 -4.73 2.44
CA ALA A 9 -6.04 -5.98 2.78
C ALA A 9 -4.76 -6.20 1.96
N VAL A 10 -4.83 -6.02 0.63
CA VAL A 10 -3.68 -6.13 -0.26
C VAL A 10 -2.62 -5.07 0.07
N LYS A 11 -3.04 -3.85 0.46
CA LYS A 11 -2.14 -2.76 0.84
C LYS A 11 -1.46 -2.94 2.20
N SER A 12 -2.02 -3.71 3.12
CA SER A 12 -1.40 -3.95 4.44
C SER A 12 -0.27 -4.98 4.37
N CYS A 13 -0.38 -5.99 3.52
CA CYS A 13 0.62 -7.07 3.37
C CYS A 13 1.86 -6.63 2.62
N GLN A 14 3.06 -7.01 3.09
CA GLN A 14 4.31 -6.59 2.45
C GLN A 14 4.61 -7.41 1.20
N LYS A 15 4.29 -8.71 1.24
CA LYS A 15 4.53 -9.64 0.15
C LYS A 15 3.22 -10.01 -0.58
N PRO A 16 3.23 -10.22 -1.91
CA PRO A 16 2.02 -10.57 -2.67
C PRO A 16 1.41 -11.92 -2.29
N ASN A 17 2.24 -12.91 -1.95
CA ASN A 17 1.78 -14.22 -1.48
C ASN A 17 1.06 -14.14 -0.13
N GLU A 18 1.55 -13.28 0.76
CA GLU A 18 0.93 -12.98 2.05
C GLU A 18 -0.42 -12.30 1.83
N ALA A 19 -0.51 -11.35 0.89
CA ALA A 19 -1.77 -10.72 0.52
C ALA A 19 -2.81 -11.75 0.05
N ALA A 20 -2.43 -12.67 -0.85
CA ALA A 20 -3.35 -13.71 -1.33
C ALA A 20 -3.86 -14.59 -0.19
N LYS A 21 -2.98 -15.03 0.71
CA LYS A 21 -3.36 -15.83 1.88
C LYS A 21 -4.27 -15.05 2.82
N PHE A 22 -3.96 -13.78 3.07
CA PHE A 22 -4.75 -12.92 3.94
C PHE A 22 -6.19 -12.74 3.41
N LEU A 23 -6.36 -12.64 2.08
CA LEU A 23 -7.70 -12.57 1.46
C LEU A 23 -8.52 -13.84 1.70
N THR A 24 -7.91 -15.03 1.59
CA THR A 24 -8.60 -16.30 1.84
C THR A 24 -8.88 -16.51 3.34
N ASP A 25 -7.94 -16.15 4.20
CA ASP A 25 -8.11 -16.22 5.66
C ASP A 25 -9.25 -15.29 6.11
N GLN A 26 -9.38 -14.11 5.51
CA GLN A 26 -10.47 -13.19 5.83
C GLN A 26 -11.83 -13.70 5.36
N ALA A 27 -11.90 -14.40 4.23
CA ALA A 27 -13.12 -15.08 3.80
C ALA A 27 -13.53 -16.17 4.81
N LEU A 28 -12.57 -16.99 5.26
CA LEU A 28 -12.81 -18.02 6.29
C LEU A 28 -13.32 -17.40 7.61
N HIS A 29 -12.73 -16.29 8.05
CA HIS A 29 -13.15 -15.61 9.29
C HIS A 29 -14.54 -14.97 9.20
N CYS A 30 -15.02 -14.68 7.98
CA CYS A 30 -16.38 -14.20 7.75
C CYS A 30 -17.41 -15.33 7.63
N SER A 31 -17.08 -16.55 8.06
CA SER A 31 -17.93 -17.74 7.95
C SER A 31 -18.32 -18.03 6.49
N CYS A 32 -17.37 -17.87 5.57
CA CYS A 32 -17.55 -18.34 4.19
C CYS A 32 -17.52 -19.87 4.18
N ASP A 33 -18.67 -20.49 3.92
CA ASP A 33 -18.82 -21.94 3.79
C ASP A 33 -18.44 -22.49 2.40
N ASP A 34 -18.08 -21.61 1.46
CA ASP A 34 -17.67 -21.97 0.09
C ASP A 34 -16.14 -21.88 -0.08
N ASN A 35 -15.63 -22.51 -1.15
CA ASN A 35 -14.23 -22.50 -1.54
C ASN A 35 -13.77 -21.09 -1.94
N ALA A 36 -13.01 -20.42 -1.08
CA ALA A 36 -12.42 -19.12 -1.36
C ALA A 36 -11.04 -19.26 -2.04
N THR A 37 -10.89 -18.73 -3.25
CA THR A 37 -9.60 -18.69 -3.99
C THR A 37 -9.21 -17.24 -4.30
N ALA A 38 -7.96 -16.86 -4.06
CA ALA A 38 -7.44 -15.52 -4.35
C ALA A 38 -6.12 -15.58 -5.13
N LEU A 39 -5.98 -14.72 -6.15
CA LEU A 39 -4.76 -14.51 -6.93
C LEU A 39 -4.34 -13.04 -6.81
N VAL A 40 -3.08 -12.80 -6.43
CA VAL A 40 -2.51 -11.46 -6.34
C VAL A 40 -1.34 -11.36 -7.30
N VAL A 41 -1.47 -10.50 -8.31
CA VAL A 41 -0.43 -10.25 -9.32
C VAL A 41 0.27 -8.92 -9.01
N PRO A 42 1.52 -8.93 -8.52
CA PRO A 42 2.26 -7.70 -8.25
C PRO A 42 2.72 -7.05 -9.56
N PHE A 43 2.40 -5.78 -9.74
CA PHE A 43 3.03 -4.95 -10.76
C PHE A 43 4.27 -4.23 -10.21
N GLY A 44 5.09 -3.68 -11.10
CA GLY A 44 6.41 -3.14 -10.78
C GLY A 44 6.47 -2.05 -9.71
N ALA A 45 5.34 -1.47 -9.30
CA ALA A 45 5.25 -0.48 -8.23
C ALA A 45 5.01 -1.07 -6.82
N TRP A 46 4.79 -2.39 -6.70
CA TRP A 46 4.47 -3.03 -5.43
C TRP A 46 5.53 -2.74 -4.36
N GLY A 47 5.12 -2.21 -3.21
CA GLY A 47 6.00 -1.92 -2.08
C GLY A 47 6.89 -0.67 -2.22
N LYS A 48 7.18 -0.20 -3.45
CA LYS A 48 8.16 0.88 -3.70
C LYS A 48 7.80 2.22 -3.05
N TYR A 49 6.52 2.57 -3.05
CA TYR A 49 6.07 3.91 -2.64
C TYR A 49 5.37 3.95 -1.27
N ARG A 50 5.36 2.85 -0.50
CA ARG A 50 4.63 2.78 0.78
C ARG A 50 5.13 3.80 1.81
N ASN A 51 6.43 4.09 1.79
CA ASN A 51 7.07 5.04 2.70
C ASN A 51 7.37 6.41 2.04
N HIS A 52 7.06 6.58 0.74
CA HIS A 52 7.46 7.76 -0.03
C HIS A 52 6.73 9.05 0.39
N ARG A 53 5.62 8.94 1.13
CA ARG A 53 4.90 10.09 1.69
C ARG A 53 5.72 10.86 2.74
N GLN A 54 6.65 10.22 3.46
CA GLN A 54 7.56 10.93 4.36
C GLN A 54 8.64 11.72 3.61
N THR A 55 9.06 11.21 2.46
CA THR A 55 10.16 11.77 1.66
C THR A 55 9.70 12.94 0.78
N TYR A 56 8.50 12.89 0.20
CA TYR A 56 7.99 13.95 -0.68
C TYR A 56 7.79 15.31 0.02
N ASN A 57 7.46 15.32 1.31
CA ASN A 57 7.35 16.56 2.10
C ASN A 57 8.71 17.24 2.35
N GLN A 58 9.82 16.50 2.27
CA GLN A 58 11.17 17.06 2.37
C GLN A 58 11.63 17.68 1.04
N PHE A 59 11.31 17.05 -0.10
CA PHE A 59 11.78 17.50 -1.43
C PHE A 59 11.05 18.71 -2.00
N PHE A 60 9.76 18.92 -1.68
CA PHE A 60 9.05 20.16 -2.06
C PHE A 60 9.46 21.38 -1.22
N SER A 61 10.44 21.24 -0.32
CA SER A 61 11.03 22.36 0.45
C SER A 61 12.19 23.05 -0.27
N PHE A 62 12.69 22.52 -1.39
CA PHE A 62 13.85 23.11 -2.07
C PHE A 62 13.63 24.58 -2.46
N GLY A 63 12.44 24.90 -3.01
CA GLY A 63 12.08 26.29 -3.32
C GLY A 63 11.91 27.19 -2.08
N ARG A 64 11.43 26.64 -0.96
CA ARG A 64 11.31 27.37 0.32
C ARG A 64 12.66 27.62 0.99
N GLN A 65 13.63 26.72 0.83
CA GLN A 65 14.99 26.90 1.34
C GLN A 65 15.74 28.00 0.60
N LEU A 66 15.53 28.15 -0.72
CA LEU A 66 16.13 29.22 -1.51
C LEU A 66 15.57 30.61 -1.17
N GLN A 67 14.30 30.71 -0.77
CA GLN A 67 13.71 31.99 -0.35
C GLN A 67 14.33 32.56 0.93
N ASN A 68 14.86 31.70 1.82
CA ASN A 68 15.56 32.12 3.03
C ASN A 68 17.06 32.37 2.82
N SER A 69 17.63 32.02 1.65
CA SER A 69 19.05 32.23 1.34
C SER A 69 19.35 33.55 0.61
N ALA A 70 18.33 34.37 0.32
CA ALA A 70 18.52 35.73 -0.19
C ALA A 70 18.97 36.67 0.94
N ARG A 71 20.21 36.48 1.39
CA ARG A 71 20.99 37.50 2.11
C ARG A 71 22.14 37.96 1.22
N PHE A 72 21.80 38.73 0.19
CA PHE A 72 22.59 39.82 -0.39
C PHE A 72 21.61 40.75 -1.12
#